data_AF-A0A257K1L0-F1
#
_entry.id   AF-A0A257K1L0-F1
#
_cell.length_a   1.000
_cell.length_b   1.000
_cell.length_c   1.000
_cell.angle_alpha   90.00
_cell.angle_beta   90.00
_cell.angle_gamma   90.00
#
_symmetry.space_group_name_H-M   'P 1'
#
loop_
_entity.id
_entity.type
_entity.pdbx_description
1 polymer ?
#
loop_
_entity_poly.entity_id
_entity_poly.type
_entity_poly.pdbx_seq_one_letter_code
_entity_poly.pdbx_strand_id
1 'polypeptide(L)'
;MLQQLFELFILALPIACIAWTVTHEEVFREPREFCVKNAKQGRTILYRKFFYLFTCEYCFSHYVTLAVVVVTDFHLLFDDWRGYLIAGFSLVWIANIYMSLFAYIRQDIKKEKTEITLLEKKSEVLSETTDKKS
;
A
#
# COMPACT_ATOMS: atom_id res chain seq x y z
N MET A 1 -13.86 22.29 -12.14
CA MET A 1 -14.19 20.86 -12.31
C MET A 1 -13.01 20.03 -12.83
N LEU A 2 -12.51 20.21 -14.07
CA LEU A 2 -11.37 19.39 -14.57
C LEU A 2 -10.10 19.53 -13.71
N GLN A 3 -9.81 20.73 -13.24
CA GLN A 3 -8.67 20.99 -12.36
C GLN A 3 -8.76 20.21 -11.02
N GLN A 4 -9.92 20.22 -10.36
CA GLN A 4 -10.15 19.48 -9.11
C GLN A 4 -10.01 17.96 -9.30
N LEU A 5 -10.43 17.43 -10.47
CA LEU A 5 -10.21 16.02 -10.78
C LEU A 5 -8.72 15.71 -10.96
N PHE A 6 -7.97 16.58 -11.62
CA PHE A 6 -6.52 16.40 -11.77
C PHE A 6 -5.79 16.48 -10.42
N GLU A 7 -6.16 17.44 -9.58
CA GLU A 7 -5.66 17.58 -8.22
C GLU A 7 -5.97 16.35 -7.37
N LEU A 8 -7.17 15.76 -7.51
CA LEU A 8 -7.54 14.52 -6.82
C LEU A 8 -6.55 13.38 -7.13
N PHE A 9 -6.25 13.15 -8.41
CA PHE A 9 -5.30 12.10 -8.80
C PHE A 9 -3.87 12.41 -8.34
N ILE A 10 -3.44 13.67 -8.47
CA ILE A 10 -2.10 14.09 -8.01
C ILE A 10 -1.95 13.92 -6.50
N LEU A 11 -2.93 14.36 -5.72
CA LEU A 11 -2.89 14.28 -4.25
C LEU A 11 -3.00 12.83 -3.75
N ALA A 12 -3.67 11.95 -4.49
CA ALA A 12 -3.75 10.54 -4.16
C ALA A 12 -2.41 9.79 -4.30
N LEU A 13 -1.49 10.26 -5.16
CA LEU A 13 -0.16 9.65 -5.32
C LEU A 13 0.70 9.68 -4.04
N PRO A 14 0.96 10.84 -3.39
CA PRO A 14 1.72 10.88 -2.16
C PRO A 14 0.99 10.14 -1.02
N ILE A 15 -0.35 10.17 -0.99
CA ILE A 15 -1.13 9.41 -0.02
C ILE A 15 -0.84 7.91 -0.16
N ALA A 16 -0.91 7.37 -1.38
CA ALA A 16 -0.60 5.98 -1.68
C ALA A 16 0.86 5.64 -1.37
N CYS A 17 1.80 6.51 -1.75
CA CYS A 17 3.22 6.30 -1.52
C CYS A 17 3.56 6.23 -0.02
N ILE A 18 3.08 7.18 0.78
CA ILE A 18 3.31 7.22 2.22
C ILE A 18 2.65 6.01 2.88
N ALA A 19 1.39 5.71 2.54
CA ALA A 19 0.67 4.60 3.12
C ALA A 19 1.33 3.26 2.79
N TRP A 20 1.70 3.02 1.54
CA TRP A 20 2.44 1.83 1.13
C TRP A 20 3.78 1.72 1.85
N THR A 21 4.58 2.79 1.87
CA THR A 21 5.92 2.79 2.48
C THR A 21 5.85 2.44 3.96
N VAL A 22 4.96 3.11 4.71
CA VAL A 22 4.79 2.81 6.13
C VAL A 22 4.28 1.39 6.32
N THR A 23 3.40 0.87 5.45
CA THR A 23 2.74 -0.43 5.63
C THR A 23 3.47 -1.65 5.04
N HIS A 24 4.42 -1.46 4.14
CA HIS A 24 5.09 -2.54 3.42
C HIS A 24 6.61 -2.50 3.46
N GLU A 25 7.23 -1.34 3.70
CA GLU A 25 8.69 -1.24 3.69
C GLU A 25 9.31 -1.91 4.92
N GLU A 26 10.47 -2.56 4.73
CA GLU A 26 11.14 -3.32 5.80
C GLU A 26 11.68 -2.43 6.92
N VAL A 27 12.02 -1.17 6.61
CA VAL A 27 12.45 -0.17 7.59
C VAL A 27 11.39 0.02 8.69
N PHE A 28 10.11 -0.13 8.37
CA PHE A 28 9.01 -0.01 9.33
C PHE A 28 8.56 -1.35 9.92
N ARG A 29 9.30 -2.44 9.69
CA ARG A 29 8.93 -3.78 10.15
C ARG A 29 8.87 -3.90 11.67
N GLU A 30 9.88 -3.42 12.40
CA GLU A 30 9.88 -3.45 13.87
C GLU A 30 8.69 -2.68 14.49
N PRO A 31 8.43 -1.41 14.09
CA PRO A 31 7.24 -0.69 14.51
C PRO A 31 5.94 -1.42 14.16
N ARG A 32 5.86 -1.98 12.94
CA ARG A 32 4.69 -2.74 12.46
C ARG A 32 4.46 -3.98 13.31
N GLU A 33 5.49 -4.77 13.57
CA GLU A 33 5.39 -5.99 14.38
C GLU A 33 4.98 -5.67 15.82
N PHE A 34 5.49 -4.56 16.38
CA PHE A 34 5.02 -4.03 17.66
C PHE A 34 3.52 -3.70 17.60
N CYS A 35 3.07 -2.97 16.58
CA CYS A 35 1.65 -2.66 16.39
C CYS A 35 0.79 -3.92 16.20
N VAL A 36 1.25 -4.92 15.45
CA VAL A 36 0.52 -6.19 15.24
C VAL A 36 0.38 -6.96 16.57
N LYS A 37 1.45 -7.04 17.38
CA LYS A 37 1.39 -7.68 18.70
C LYS A 37 0.35 -6.99 19.58
N ASN A 38 0.38 -5.66 19.64
CA ASN A 38 -0.58 -4.84 20.40
C ASN A 38 -2.01 -4.96 19.87
N ALA A 39 -2.22 -5.03 18.56
CA ALA A 39 -3.52 -5.23 17.94
C ALA A 39 -4.13 -6.61 18.25
N LYS A 40 -3.29 -7.63 18.46
CA LYS A 40 -3.72 -9.00 18.82
C LYS A 40 -3.92 -9.19 20.33
N GLN A 41 -3.07 -8.59 21.15
CA GLN A 41 -3.04 -8.78 22.61
C GLN A 41 -3.73 -7.66 23.41
N GLY A 42 -4.23 -6.63 22.74
CA GLY A 42 -4.89 -5.49 23.38
C GLY A 42 -6.11 -5.86 24.22
N ARG A 43 -6.20 -5.30 25.43
CA ARG A 43 -7.27 -5.57 26.40
C ARG A 43 -8.65 -5.06 25.95
N THR A 44 -8.72 -4.07 25.06
CA THR A 44 -9.97 -3.44 24.62
C THR A 44 -10.07 -3.37 23.10
N ILE A 45 -11.29 -3.40 22.57
CA ILE A 45 -11.57 -3.38 21.11
C ILE A 45 -11.03 -2.11 20.45
N LEU A 46 -11.13 -0.95 21.12
CA LEU A 46 -10.62 0.32 20.62
C LEU A 46 -9.10 0.33 20.51
N TYR A 47 -8.40 -0.19 21.53
CA TYR A 47 -6.95 -0.34 21.50
C TYR A 47 -6.51 -1.23 20.33
N ARG A 48 -7.19 -2.36 20.14
CA ARG A 48 -6.90 -3.27 19.04
C ARG A 48 -7.10 -2.61 17.67
N LYS A 49 -8.20 -1.86 17.48
CA LYS A 49 -8.48 -1.14 16.22
C LYS A 49 -7.49 0.00 15.96
N PHE A 50 -7.08 0.74 16.99
CA PHE A 50 -6.09 1.80 16.85
C PHE A 50 -4.76 1.28 16.34
N PHE A 51 -4.25 0.19 16.92
CA PHE A 51 -2.99 -0.42 16.44
C PHE A 51 -3.15 -1.13 15.09
N TYR A 52 -4.31 -1.73 14.82
CA TYR A 52 -4.61 -2.35 13.54
C TYR A 52 -4.54 -1.35 12.38
N LEU A 53 -4.88 -0.09 12.64
CA LEU A 53 -4.84 0.99 11.67
C LEU A 53 -3.45 1.18 11.04
N PHE A 54 -2.37 1.06 11.83
CA PHE A 54 -0.99 1.20 11.37
C PHE A 54 -0.47 -0.05 10.65
N THR A 55 -1.28 -1.12 10.60
CA THR A 55 -0.92 -2.39 9.97
C THR A 55 -1.64 -2.64 8.64
N CYS A 56 -2.60 -1.79 8.30
CA CYS A 56 -3.40 -1.90 7.07
C CYS A 56 -3.23 -0.64 6.23
N GLU A 57 -2.81 -0.80 4.97
CA GLU A 57 -2.57 0.30 4.03
C GLU A 57 -3.82 1.14 3.78
N TYR A 58 -4.99 0.48 3.65
CA TYR A 58 -6.26 1.15 3.48
C TYR A 58 -6.68 1.95 4.71
N CYS A 59 -6.46 1.40 5.92
CA CYS A 59 -6.80 2.12 7.15
C CYS A 59 -5.88 3.32 7.36
N PHE A 60 -4.58 3.14 7.15
CA PHE A 60 -3.60 4.19 7.31
C PHE A 60 -3.76 5.31 6.27
N SER A 61 -4.18 4.98 5.04
CA SER A 61 -4.42 6.00 4.00
C SER A 61 -5.49 7.02 4.41
N HIS A 62 -6.47 6.67 5.26
CA HIS A 62 -7.46 7.65 5.76
C HIS A 62 -6.80 8.76 6.60
N TYR A 63 -5.77 8.41 7.37
CA TYR A 63 -5.07 9.35 8.23
C TYR A 63 -4.16 10.26 7.42
N VAL A 64 -3.48 9.68 6.42
CA VAL A 64 -2.67 10.45 5.48
C VAL A 64 -3.57 11.38 4.66
N THR A 65 -4.71 10.89 4.17
CA THR A 65 -5.70 11.73 3.46
C THR A 65 -6.21 12.86 4.34
N LEU A 66 -6.58 12.59 5.59
CA LEU A 66 -7.04 13.63 6.50
C LEU A 66 -5.96 14.70 6.70
N ALA A 67 -4.71 14.30 6.90
CA ALA A 67 -3.59 15.23 7.01
C ALA A 67 -3.40 16.04 5.73
N VAL A 68 -3.45 15.41 4.56
CA VAL A 68 -3.32 16.08 3.25
C VAL A 68 -4.44 17.08 3.06
N VAL A 69 -5.70 16.68 3.23
CA VAL A 69 -6.87 17.57 3.06
C VAL A 69 -6.80 18.78 4.00
N VAL A 70 -6.39 18.58 5.26
CA VAL A 70 -6.23 19.69 6.22
C VAL A 70 -5.09 20.64 5.83
N VAL A 71 -4.00 20.12 5.27
CA VAL A 71 -2.84 20.94 4.86
C VAL A 71 -3.09 21.67 3.53
N THR A 72 -3.75 21.02 2.58
CA THR A 72 -3.97 21.57 1.23
C THR A 72 -5.28 22.32 1.08
N ASP A 73 -6.14 22.28 2.10
CA ASP A 73 -7.49 22.84 2.09
C ASP A 73 -8.32 22.36 0.88
N PHE A 74 -8.13 21.10 0.49
CA PHE A 74 -8.68 20.56 -0.75
C PHE A 74 -10.18 20.22 -0.62
N HIS A 75 -10.98 20.81 -1.52
CA HIS A 75 -12.42 20.61 -1.61
C HIS A 75 -12.78 19.96 -2.95
N LEU A 76 -13.69 18.99 -2.91
CA LEU A 76 -14.20 18.34 -4.12
C LEU A 76 -15.70 18.59 -4.28
N LEU A 77 -16.10 19.05 -5.47
CA LEU A 77 -17.48 19.30 -5.91
C LEU A 77 -18.22 20.46 -5.20
N PHE A 78 -18.02 20.63 -3.89
CA PHE A 78 -18.63 21.70 -3.10
C PHE A 78 -17.56 22.46 -2.33
N ASP A 79 -17.72 23.77 -2.18
CA ASP A 79 -16.78 24.63 -1.44
C ASP A 79 -17.05 24.65 0.08
N ASP A 80 -18.12 23.98 0.53
CA ASP A 80 -18.47 23.85 1.94
C ASP A 80 -17.81 22.62 2.59
N TRP A 81 -18.05 22.41 3.88
CA TRP A 81 -17.60 21.23 4.64
C TRP A 81 -17.92 19.87 3.98
N ARG A 82 -18.96 19.82 3.15
CA ARG A 82 -19.36 18.64 2.37
C ARG A 82 -18.28 18.25 1.36
N GLY A 83 -17.58 19.24 0.80
CA GLY A 83 -16.47 19.05 -0.12
C GLY A 83 -15.32 18.26 0.49
N TYR A 84 -14.98 18.51 1.76
CA TYR A 84 -13.95 17.75 2.47
C TYR A 84 -14.34 16.27 2.66
N LEU A 85 -15.61 15.98 2.92
CA LEU A 85 -16.07 14.59 3.06
C LEU A 85 -15.94 13.83 1.74
N ILE A 86 -16.42 14.44 0.65
CA ILE A 86 -16.33 13.81 -0.68
C ILE A 86 -14.86 13.68 -1.07
N ALA A 87 -14.06 14.73 -0.92
CA ALA A 87 -12.62 14.72 -1.19
C ALA A 87 -11.91 13.62 -0.41
N GLY A 88 -12.19 13.48 0.89
CA GLY A 88 -11.57 12.46 1.75
C GLY A 88 -11.83 11.05 1.25
N PHE A 89 -13.10 10.68 1.00
CA PHE A 89 -13.43 9.35 0.51
C PHE A 89 -12.89 9.10 -0.91
N SER A 90 -12.95 10.11 -1.80
CA SER A 90 -12.42 10.00 -3.15
C SER A 90 -10.90 9.82 -3.15
N LEU A 91 -10.15 10.60 -2.35
CA LEU A 91 -8.70 10.50 -2.25
C LEU A 91 -8.26 9.14 -1.71
N VAL A 92 -8.92 8.65 -0.65
CA VAL A 92 -8.67 7.30 -0.10
C VAL A 92 -8.89 6.23 -1.16
N TRP A 93 -9.98 6.34 -1.93
CA TRP A 93 -10.31 5.37 -2.97
C TRP A 93 -9.26 5.33 -4.08
N ILE A 94 -8.88 6.49 -4.63
CA ILE A 94 -7.85 6.58 -5.67
C ILE A 94 -6.49 6.12 -5.14
N ALA A 95 -6.12 6.50 -3.91
CA ALA A 95 -4.89 6.04 -3.29
C ALA A 95 -4.87 4.51 -3.14
N ASN A 96 -6.01 3.91 -2.78
CA ASN A 96 -6.12 2.45 -2.68
C ASN A 96 -5.98 1.74 -4.03
N ILE A 97 -6.51 2.34 -5.11
CA ILE A 97 -6.29 1.84 -6.47
C ILE A 97 -4.78 1.87 -6.80
N TYR A 98 -4.09 2.98 -6.49
CA TYR A 98 -2.65 3.08 -6.74
C TYR A 98 -1.83 2.05 -5.95
N MET A 99 -2.15 1.84 -4.66
CA MET A 99 -1.50 0.81 -3.84
C MET A 99 -1.76 -0.59 -4.40
N SER A 100 -3.00 -0.91 -4.77
CA SER A 100 -3.37 -2.20 -5.34
C SER A 100 -2.67 -2.46 -6.68
N LEU A 101 -2.59 -1.45 -7.54
CA LEU A 101 -1.86 -1.53 -8.81
C LEU A 101 -0.36 -1.78 -8.57
N PHE A 102 0.24 -1.07 -7.62
CA PHE A 102 1.64 -1.26 -7.28
C PHE A 102 1.92 -2.65 -6.68
N ALA A 103 1.01 -3.16 -5.85
CA ALA A 103 1.06 -4.53 -5.33
C ALA A 103 1.04 -5.56 -6.45
N TYR A 104 0.12 -5.40 -7.40
CA TYR A 104 -0.02 -6.28 -8.55
C TYR A 104 1.26 -6.31 -9.40
N ILE A 105 1.81 -5.15 -9.73
CA ILE A 105 3.07 -5.04 -10.49
C ILE A 105 4.21 -5.74 -9.75
N ARG A 106 4.35 -5.53 -8.43
CA ARG A 106 5.39 -6.20 -7.63
C ARG A 106 5.24 -7.72 -7.60
N GLN A 107 4.00 -8.23 -7.57
CA GLN A 107 3.73 -9.66 -7.60
C GLN A 107 4.12 -10.28 -8.94
N ASP A 108 3.79 -9.63 -10.05
CA ASP A 108 4.16 -10.09 -11.39
C ASP A 108 5.68 -10.15 -11.57
N ILE A 109 6.42 -9.12 -11.15
CA ILE A 109 7.89 -9.11 -11.18
C ILE A 109 8.46 -10.26 -10.35
N LYS A 110 7.88 -10.54 -9.17
CA LYS A 110 8.34 -11.63 -8.30
C LYS A 110 8.09 -13.00 -8.93
N LYS A 111 6.95 -13.16 -9.60
CA LYS A 111 6.60 -14.39 -10.32
C LYS A 111 7.59 -14.65 -11.46
N GLU A 112 7.86 -13.64 -12.28
CA GLU A 112 8.81 -13.72 -13.38
C GLU A 112 10.22 -14.12 -12.89
N LYS A 113 10.73 -13.47 -11.83
CA LYS A 113 12.02 -13.83 -11.21
C LYS A 113 12.07 -15.28 -10.70
N THR A 114 10.97 -15.75 -10.12
CA THR A 114 10.88 -17.11 -9.60
C THR A 114 10.89 -18.13 -10.73
N GLU A 115 10.18 -17.86 -11.83
CA GLU A 115 10.17 -18.72 -13.02
C GLU A 115 11.56 -18.81 -13.67
N ILE A 116 12.28 -17.69 -13.81
CA ILE A 116 13.65 -17.66 -14.33
C ILE A 116 14.57 -18.54 -13.46
N THR A 117 14.52 -18.39 -12.13
CA THR A 117 15.35 -19.17 -11.19
C THR A 117 15.07 -20.68 -11.28
N LEU A 118 13.80 -21.06 -11.49
CA LEU A 118 13.42 -22.47 -11.65
C LEU A 118 13.94 -23.06 -12.97
N LEU A 119 13.92 -22.27 -14.04
CA LEU A 119 14.46 -22.67 -15.35
C LEU A 119 15.98 -22.84 -15.30
N GLU A 120 16.69 -21.91 -14.66
CA GLU A 120 18.15 -21.99 -14.46
C GLU A 120 18.52 -23.26 -13.70
N LYS A 121 17.89 -23.52 -12.55
CA LYS A 121 18.12 -24.76 -11.78
C LYS A 121 17.81 -26.01 -12.58
N LYS A 122 16.74 -26.00 -13.37
CA LYS A 122 16.38 -27.15 -14.23
C LYS A 122 17.43 -27.38 -15.32
N SER A 123 18.00 -26.31 -15.88
CA SER A 123 19.08 -26.42 -16.88
C SER A 123 20.38 -26.96 -16.28
N GLU A 124 20.78 -26.50 -15.08
CA GLU A 124 21.96 -27.00 -14.37
C GLU A 124 21.84 -28.50 -14.07
N VAL A 125 20.70 -28.94 -13.54
CA VAL A 125 20.43 -30.36 -13.26
C VAL A 125 20.45 -31.19 -14.55
N LEU A 126 19.92 -30.67 -15.67
CA LEU A 126 19.97 -31.36 -16.95
C LEU A 126 21.42 -31.50 -17.47
N SER A 127 22.26 -30.46 -17.35
CA SER A 127 23.67 -30.55 -17.77
C SER A 127 24.44 -31.58 -16.94
N GLU A 128 24.29 -31.59 -15.61
CA GLU A 128 24.97 -32.56 -14.74
C GLU A 128 24.53 -34.01 -14.99
N THR A 129 23.27 -34.21 -15.39
CA THR A 129 22.75 -35.55 -15.71
C THR A 129 23.25 -36.04 -17.08
N THR A 130 23.56 -35.12 -17.98
CA THR A 130 24.07 -35.43 -19.33
C THR A 130 25.57 -35.78 -19.27
N ASP A 131 26.35 -35.06 -18.45
CA ASP A 131 27.78 -35.34 -18.24
C ASP A 131 28.03 -36.66 -17.49
N LYS A 132 27.14 -37.08 -16.58
CA LYS A 132 27.26 -38.39 -15.88
C LYS A 132 26.89 -39.61 -16.73
N LYS A 133 26.35 -39.40 -17.93
CA LYS A 133 25.98 -40.48 -18.87
C LYS A 133 27.00 -40.67 -20.00
N SER A 134 27.99 -39.80 -20.13
CA SER A 134 29.16 -39.96 -21.01
C SER A 134 30.32 -40.62 -20.28
#